data_AF-A0A8J8B5P0-F1
#
_entry.id   AF-A0A8J8B5P0-F1
#
_cell.length_a   1.000
_cell.length_b   1.000
_cell.length_c   1.000
_cell.angle_alpha   90.00
_cell.angle_beta   90.00
_cell.angle_gamma   90.00
#
_symmetry.space_group_name_H-M   'P 1'
#
loop_
_entity.id
_entity.type
_entity.pdbx_description
1 polymer ?
#
loop_
_entity_poly.entity_id
_entity_poly.type
_entity_poly.pdbx_seq_one_letter_code
_entity_poly.pdbx_strand_id
1 'polypeptide(L)'
;MADSFNQKEKVVLESSIFRVMLKADISRYYNSLYTHSIPWALHGKQKAKKQRGNALCGNLLDKWVRSLRDGQTLGIPVGPDSSLIISEILGTAIEMDLKNSGVSLKGVRYIDDFTLFFRDKKEAYDALTKLHNILNKYELEINPQKTIIDEAPFIFEPDWVSYIRQYSFREINKKHGIQSQRTDIIDFFSRSFEYDSRYENKNVLLYAIKRFAKVNILKENWGLTESLLLKTIILNGTCIPWVIKIILEYKNKNYPVDNDNLQTAINEIILYHSQYGHDYEITWALWFSYQLNLNIPPEINQFIENNINPIVIIMALFLRDNGLIKDINISNWEKYMTSDNLYDEYWLLAYEANIKGWLSISGNNYLDQDPFYKELKDKNIVFFEEDYTSIEPPSEEYMFKF
;
A
#
# COMPACT_ATOMS: atom_id res chain seq x y z
N MET A 1 5.48 -6.35 -12.59
CA MET A 1 4.92 -7.38 -13.49
C MET A 1 5.92 -8.44 -13.99
N ALA A 2 7.22 -8.15 -14.18
CA ALA A 2 8.19 -9.16 -14.62
C ALA A 2 8.50 -10.24 -13.54
N ASP A 3 8.63 -9.84 -12.27
CA ASP A 3 8.99 -10.77 -11.18
C ASP A 3 7.86 -11.73 -10.80
N SER A 4 6.59 -11.27 -10.82
CA SER A 4 5.45 -12.14 -10.51
C SER A 4 5.16 -13.16 -11.62
N PHE A 5 5.49 -12.83 -12.87
CA PHE A 5 5.40 -13.77 -14.00
C PHE A 5 6.45 -14.88 -13.86
N ASN A 6 7.70 -14.51 -13.61
CA ASN A 6 8.80 -15.45 -13.34
C ASN A 6 8.49 -16.35 -12.13
N GLN A 7 7.83 -15.82 -11.11
CA GLN A 7 7.41 -16.59 -9.94
C GLN A 7 6.36 -17.65 -10.29
N LYS A 8 5.28 -17.28 -11.00
CA LYS A 8 4.22 -18.23 -11.38
C LYS A 8 4.75 -19.34 -12.27
N GLU A 9 5.59 -19.00 -13.25
CA GLU A 9 6.25 -19.99 -14.10
C GLU A 9 7.09 -20.96 -13.26
N LYS A 10 7.93 -20.44 -12.36
CA LYS A 10 8.77 -21.26 -11.48
C LYS A 10 7.95 -22.18 -10.57
N VAL A 11 6.83 -21.69 -10.02
CA VAL A 11 5.88 -22.49 -9.23
C VAL A 11 5.35 -23.66 -10.07
N VAL A 12 4.92 -23.41 -11.31
CA VAL A 12 4.44 -24.47 -12.21
C VAL A 12 5.55 -25.49 -12.49
N LEU A 13 6.75 -25.03 -12.87
CA LEU A 13 7.87 -25.90 -13.21
C LEU A 13 8.30 -26.78 -12.02
N GLU A 14 8.46 -26.19 -10.84
CA GLU A 14 8.86 -26.91 -9.63
C GLU A 14 7.77 -27.87 -9.14
N SER A 15 6.48 -27.59 -9.38
CA SER A 15 5.36 -28.44 -8.95
C SER A 15 5.20 -29.75 -9.74
N SER A 16 5.78 -29.83 -10.94
CA SER A 16 5.46 -30.81 -11.99
C SER A 16 5.45 -32.29 -11.56
N ILE A 17 6.28 -32.67 -10.60
CA ILE A 17 6.44 -34.06 -10.14
C ILE A 17 5.93 -34.31 -8.71
N PHE A 18 5.26 -33.32 -8.11
CA PHE A 18 4.82 -33.35 -6.72
C PHE A 18 3.29 -33.36 -6.62
N ARG A 19 2.79 -33.95 -5.53
CA ARG A 19 1.35 -34.09 -5.28
C ARG A 19 0.85 -33.19 -4.17
N VAL A 20 1.75 -32.63 -3.37
CA VAL A 20 1.41 -31.80 -2.22
C VAL A 20 2.17 -30.47 -2.29
N MET A 21 1.47 -29.39 -1.99
CA MET A 21 2.00 -28.03 -1.95
C MET A 21 1.79 -27.47 -0.54
N LEU A 22 2.84 -26.92 0.05
CA LEU A 22 2.78 -26.13 1.28
C LEU A 22 2.93 -24.66 0.90
N LYS A 23 1.90 -23.86 1.19
CA LYS A 23 1.96 -22.40 1.23
C LYS A 23 2.09 -21.96 2.68
N ALA A 24 3.06 -21.11 2.99
CA ALA A 24 3.24 -20.51 4.30
C ALA A 24 3.66 -19.05 4.15
N ASP A 25 3.19 -18.18 5.04
CA ASP A 25 3.46 -16.74 5.09
C ASP A 25 3.97 -16.41 6.50
N ILE A 26 4.83 -15.41 6.63
CA ILE A 26 5.32 -14.96 7.95
C ILE A 26 4.43 -13.83 8.46
N SER A 27 3.92 -13.98 9.68
CA SER A 27 3.04 -13.00 10.32
C SER A 27 3.71 -11.63 10.45
N ARG A 28 3.10 -10.62 9.82
CA ARG A 28 3.49 -9.20 9.94
C ARG A 28 4.98 -8.97 9.66
N TYR A 29 5.55 -9.66 8.67
CA TYR A 29 6.99 -9.84 8.48
C TYR A 29 7.85 -8.63 8.85
N TYR A 30 7.80 -7.52 8.10
CA TYR A 30 8.63 -6.34 8.38
C TYR A 30 8.44 -5.77 9.80
N ASN A 31 7.23 -5.82 10.35
CA ASN A 31 6.92 -5.31 11.69
C ASN A 31 7.33 -6.28 12.81
N SER A 32 7.49 -7.57 12.50
CA SER A 32 7.92 -8.60 13.44
C SER A 32 9.42 -8.90 13.39
N LEU A 33 10.16 -8.40 12.38
CA LEU A 33 11.60 -8.58 12.29
C LEU A 33 12.32 -7.99 13.50
N TYR A 34 12.88 -8.88 14.33
CA TYR A 34 13.72 -8.49 15.45
C TYR A 34 15.10 -8.06 14.95
N THR A 35 15.50 -6.81 15.15
CA THR A 35 16.75 -6.24 14.62
C THR A 35 18.01 -7.03 15.01
N HIS A 36 18.07 -7.59 16.22
CA HIS A 36 19.18 -8.43 16.64
C HIS A 36 19.23 -9.80 15.93
N SER A 37 18.17 -10.19 15.21
CA SER A 37 18.21 -11.35 14.33
C SER A 37 19.12 -11.14 13.11
N ILE A 38 19.39 -9.89 12.71
CA ILE A 38 20.29 -9.54 11.61
C ILE A 38 21.72 -10.09 11.84
N PRO A 39 22.39 -9.80 12.98
CA PRO A 39 23.67 -10.43 13.27
C PRO A 39 23.56 -11.94 13.50
N TRP A 40 22.39 -12.47 13.91
CA TRP A 40 22.22 -13.92 14.04
C TRP A 40 22.25 -14.61 12.68
N ALA A 41 21.59 -14.03 11.67
CA ALA A 41 21.61 -14.51 10.30
C ALA A 41 23.02 -14.45 9.68
N LEU A 42 23.73 -13.33 9.89
CA LEU A 42 25.05 -13.12 9.28
C LEU A 42 26.19 -13.88 9.96
N HIS A 43 26.15 -14.01 11.29
CA HIS A 43 27.29 -14.51 12.08
C HIS A 43 26.97 -15.74 12.92
N GLY A 44 25.71 -16.16 12.97
CA GLY A 44 25.20 -17.18 13.89
C GLY A 44 24.87 -16.60 15.28
N LYS A 45 23.71 -16.99 15.82
CA LYS A 45 23.17 -16.51 17.12
C LYS A 45 24.17 -16.64 18.27
N GLN A 46 24.93 -17.73 18.34
CA GLN A 46 25.92 -17.94 19.41
C GLN A 46 27.08 -16.95 19.34
N LYS A 47 27.64 -16.70 18.15
CA LYS A 47 28.77 -15.77 17.94
C LYS A 47 28.31 -14.34 18.18
N ALA A 48 27.17 -13.95 17.62
CA ALA A 48 26.58 -12.62 17.81
C ALA A 48 26.30 -12.31 19.30
N LYS A 49 25.78 -13.28 20.07
CA LYS A 49 25.54 -13.09 21.51
C LYS A 49 26.81 -12.93 22.35
N LYS A 50 27.93 -13.55 21.93
CA LYS A 50 29.24 -13.44 22.58
C LYS A 50 29.97 -12.14 22.22
N GLN A 51 29.89 -11.72 20.96
CA GLN A 51 30.54 -10.51 20.45
C GLN A 51 29.48 -9.44 20.15
N ARG A 52 29.09 -8.66 21.17
CA ARG A 52 28.05 -7.62 21.06
C ARG A 52 28.54 -6.26 20.57
N GLY A 53 29.87 -6.10 20.43
CA GLY A 53 30.46 -4.86 19.95
C GLY A 53 30.37 -4.70 18.44
N ASN A 54 30.80 -3.54 17.94
CA ASN A 54 30.77 -3.16 16.53
C ASN A 54 31.79 -3.90 15.64
N ALA A 55 32.49 -4.91 16.18
CA ALA A 55 33.45 -5.70 15.43
C ALA A 55 32.77 -6.61 14.38
N LEU A 56 31.50 -6.98 14.60
CA LEU A 56 30.71 -7.72 13.61
C LEU A 56 29.90 -6.75 12.76
N CYS A 57 30.00 -6.88 11.43
CA CYS A 57 29.21 -6.05 10.51
C CYS A 57 27.69 -6.15 10.76
N GLY A 58 27.21 -7.32 11.22
CA GLY A 58 25.79 -7.50 11.53
C GLY A 58 25.32 -6.64 12.71
N ASN A 59 26.19 -6.38 13.70
CA ASN A 59 25.88 -5.50 14.82
C ASN A 59 25.87 -4.02 14.40
N LEU A 60 26.68 -3.65 13.40
CA LEU A 60 26.64 -2.31 12.81
C LEU A 60 25.33 -2.08 12.04
N LEU A 61 24.93 -3.06 11.24
CA LEU A 61 23.64 -3.02 10.53
C LEU A 61 22.47 -2.93 11.52
N ASP A 62 22.45 -3.79 12.55
CA ASP A 62 21.46 -3.72 13.64
C ASP A 62 21.39 -2.32 14.26
N LYS A 63 22.54 -1.72 14.59
CA LYS A 63 22.60 -0.36 15.15
C LYS A 63 21.95 0.66 14.21
N TRP A 64 22.27 0.64 12.92
CA TRP A 64 21.70 1.58 11.95
C TRP A 64 20.21 1.38 11.75
N VAL A 65 19.74 0.14 11.68
CA VAL A 65 18.31 -0.16 11.54
C VAL A 65 17.52 0.32 12.75
N ARG A 66 18.04 0.10 13.96
CA ARG A 66 17.45 0.67 15.18
C ARG A 66 17.42 2.19 15.15
N SER A 67 18.46 2.85 14.62
CA SER A 67 18.49 4.31 14.46
C SER A 67 17.41 4.84 13.50
N LEU A 68 16.90 4.01 12.56
CA LEU A 68 15.77 4.36 11.70
C LEU A 68 14.40 4.18 12.40
N ARG A 69 14.39 3.72 13.64
CA ARG A 69 13.20 3.33 14.40
C ARG A 69 13.26 3.84 15.83
N ASP A 70 13.83 5.01 16.07
CA ASP A 70 13.94 5.62 17.42
C ASP A 70 14.57 4.70 18.49
N GLY A 71 15.51 3.87 18.05
CA GLY A 71 16.20 2.89 18.90
C GLY A 71 15.40 1.61 19.17
N GLN A 72 14.18 1.47 18.63
CA GLN A 72 13.36 0.27 18.75
C GLN A 72 14.04 -0.94 18.11
N THR A 73 13.86 -2.10 18.73
CA THR A 73 14.49 -3.34 18.27
C THR A 73 13.54 -4.28 17.54
N LEU A 74 12.24 -4.00 17.53
CA LEU A 74 11.22 -4.80 16.87
C LEU A 74 10.64 -4.05 15.66
N GLY A 75 10.72 -4.70 14.52
CA GLY A 75 10.31 -4.18 13.23
C GLY A 75 11.40 -3.34 12.55
N ILE A 76 11.37 -3.33 11.22
CA ILE A 76 12.21 -2.48 10.37
C ILE A 76 11.32 -1.58 9.49
N PRO A 77 11.80 -0.43 8.99
CA PRO A 77 11.00 0.44 8.11
C PRO A 77 10.49 -0.31 6.87
N VAL A 78 9.24 -0.11 6.50
CA VAL A 78 8.66 -0.68 5.25
C VAL A 78 8.88 0.31 4.12
N GLY A 79 9.38 -0.17 2.97
CA GLY A 79 9.56 0.65 1.77
C GLY A 79 11.02 0.82 1.35
N PRO A 80 11.96 1.24 2.22
CA PRO A 80 13.35 1.46 1.82
C PRO A 80 14.04 0.20 1.30
N ASP A 81 14.87 0.35 0.26
CA ASP A 81 15.66 -0.74 -0.33
C ASP A 81 16.60 -1.41 0.67
N SER A 82 17.11 -0.64 1.64
CA SER A 82 17.90 -1.18 2.74
C SER A 82 17.13 -2.24 3.53
N SER A 83 15.84 -2.03 3.79
CA SER A 83 14.98 -3.00 4.47
C SER A 83 14.71 -4.23 3.63
N LEU A 84 14.61 -4.10 2.29
CA LEU A 84 14.50 -5.25 1.38
C LEU A 84 15.75 -6.14 1.45
N ILE A 85 16.94 -5.54 1.43
CA ILE A 85 18.21 -6.28 1.56
C ILE A 85 18.28 -6.99 2.92
N ILE A 86 17.88 -6.30 4.00
CA ILE A 86 17.87 -6.87 5.35
C ILE A 86 16.90 -8.06 5.44
N SER A 87 15.71 -7.92 4.86
CA SER A 87 14.70 -8.98 4.87
C SER A 87 15.19 -10.20 4.07
N GLU A 88 15.94 -9.99 2.99
CA GLU A 88 16.52 -11.06 2.18
C GLU A 88 17.70 -11.75 2.87
N ILE A 89 18.53 -11.02 3.63
CA ILE A 89 19.57 -11.62 4.49
C ILE A 89 18.96 -12.63 5.47
N LEU A 90 17.84 -12.25 6.11
CA LEU A 90 17.12 -13.11 7.05
C LEU A 90 16.44 -14.28 6.33
N GLY A 91 15.75 -14.01 5.22
CA GLY A 91 15.11 -15.04 4.39
C GLY A 91 16.10 -16.11 3.91
N THR A 92 17.26 -15.69 3.40
CA THR A 92 18.33 -16.60 2.98
C THR A 92 18.86 -17.44 4.15
N ALA A 93 19.06 -16.85 5.33
CA ALA A 93 19.51 -17.61 6.51
C ALA A 93 18.48 -18.66 6.95
N ILE A 94 17.18 -18.32 6.90
CA ILE A 94 16.07 -19.24 7.19
C ILE A 94 16.07 -20.40 6.18
N GLU A 95 16.24 -20.12 4.89
CA GLU A 95 16.32 -21.16 3.85
C GLU A 95 17.53 -22.07 4.06
N MET A 96 18.69 -21.52 4.40
CA MET A 96 19.88 -22.32 4.71
C MET A 96 19.64 -23.23 5.92
N ASP A 97 19.04 -22.73 6.99
CA ASP A 97 18.69 -23.53 8.18
C ASP A 97 17.68 -24.63 7.84
N LEU A 98 16.70 -24.32 6.99
CA LEU A 98 15.67 -25.27 6.55
C LEU A 98 16.28 -26.39 5.71
N LYS A 99 17.16 -26.04 4.76
CA LYS A 99 17.95 -27.01 3.98
C LYS A 99 18.80 -27.90 4.88
N ASN A 100 19.50 -27.31 5.85
CA ASN A 100 20.35 -28.03 6.81
C ASN A 100 19.54 -28.97 7.73
N SER A 101 18.25 -28.70 7.93
CA SER A 101 17.32 -29.59 8.66
C SER A 101 16.80 -30.79 7.84
N GLY A 102 17.27 -30.93 6.60
CA GLY A 102 16.92 -32.04 5.70
C GLY A 102 15.62 -31.83 4.92
N VAL A 103 15.05 -30.62 4.92
CA VAL A 103 13.86 -30.30 4.12
C VAL A 103 14.28 -30.05 2.66
N SER A 104 13.55 -30.67 1.73
CA SER A 104 13.68 -30.39 0.30
C SER A 104 13.12 -29.01 -0.02
N LEU A 105 13.96 -28.09 -0.48
CA LEU A 105 13.56 -26.73 -0.89
C LEU A 105 13.10 -26.67 -2.35
N LYS A 106 12.26 -27.62 -2.77
CA LYS A 106 11.66 -27.61 -4.11
C LYS A 106 10.48 -26.66 -4.11
N GLY A 107 10.64 -25.49 -4.71
CA GLY A 107 9.66 -24.42 -4.66
C GLY A 107 10.25 -23.02 -4.78
N VAL A 108 9.52 -22.04 -4.26
CA VAL A 108 9.90 -20.63 -4.28
C VAL A 108 9.65 -19.97 -2.92
N ARG A 109 10.50 -19.01 -2.56
CA ARG A 109 10.21 -18.00 -1.55
C ARG A 109 10.14 -16.64 -2.24
N TYR A 110 9.14 -15.84 -1.90
CA TYR A 110 9.05 -14.44 -2.29
C TYR A 110 8.88 -13.61 -1.03
N ILE A 111 9.96 -12.93 -0.61
CA ILE A 111 10.02 -12.21 0.66
C ILE A 111 9.68 -13.16 1.82
N ASP A 112 8.47 -13.10 2.36
CA ASP A 112 7.92 -13.89 3.46
C ASP A 112 7.01 -15.05 3.00
N ASP A 113 6.59 -15.07 1.74
CA ASP A 113 5.74 -16.12 1.18
C ASP A 113 6.57 -17.32 0.71
N PHE A 114 6.38 -18.47 1.35
CA PHE A 114 6.93 -19.77 0.94
C PHE A 114 5.89 -20.56 0.16
N THR A 115 6.29 -21.12 -0.97
CA THR A 115 5.55 -22.17 -1.70
C THR A 115 6.49 -23.33 -1.95
N LEU A 116 6.32 -24.43 -1.22
CA LEU A 116 7.17 -25.63 -1.28
C LEU A 116 6.37 -26.85 -1.73
N PHE A 117 7.03 -27.78 -2.40
CA PHE A 117 6.40 -28.96 -3.00
C PHE A 117 6.97 -30.27 -2.44
N PHE A 118 6.07 -31.22 -2.21
CA PHE A 118 6.35 -32.48 -1.53
C PHE A 118 5.63 -33.66 -2.18
N ARG A 119 6.15 -34.87 -1.96
CA ARG A 119 5.58 -36.10 -2.55
C ARG A 119 4.28 -36.51 -1.87
N ASP A 120 4.21 -36.28 -0.56
CA ASP A 120 3.05 -36.60 0.26
C ASP A 120 2.84 -35.58 1.39
N LYS A 121 1.69 -35.70 2.06
CA LYS A 121 1.30 -34.79 3.15
C LYS A 121 2.23 -34.87 4.35
N LYS A 122 2.80 -36.05 4.62
CA LYS A 122 3.66 -36.26 5.78
C LYS A 122 4.94 -35.44 5.65
N GLU A 123 5.55 -35.43 4.47
CA GLU A 123 6.70 -34.58 4.15
C GLU A 123 6.36 -33.09 4.33
N ALA A 124 5.19 -32.66 3.85
CA ALA A 124 4.74 -31.26 3.98
C ALA A 124 4.53 -30.84 5.45
N TYR A 125 3.90 -31.69 6.27
CA TYR A 125 3.71 -31.41 7.71
C TYR A 125 5.03 -31.39 8.50
N ASP A 126 5.97 -32.29 8.16
CA ASP A 126 7.32 -32.27 8.76
C ASP A 126 8.06 -30.97 8.38
N ALA A 127 8.00 -30.58 7.11
CA ALA A 127 8.60 -29.33 6.64
C ALA A 127 7.99 -28.10 7.31
N LEU A 128 6.65 -28.04 7.45
CA LEU A 128 5.96 -26.96 8.15
C LEU A 128 6.39 -26.87 9.63
N THR A 129 6.51 -28.01 10.31
CA THR A 129 6.96 -28.07 11.71
C THR A 129 8.41 -27.56 11.85
N LYS A 130 9.29 -27.97 10.94
CA LYS A 130 10.68 -27.50 10.91
C LYS A 130 10.78 -26.01 10.60
N LEU A 131 10.01 -25.52 9.62
CA LEU A 131 9.92 -24.11 9.27
C LEU A 131 9.48 -23.28 10.49
N HIS A 132 8.42 -23.70 11.18
CA HIS A 132 7.95 -23.04 12.41
C HIS A 132 9.06 -22.95 13.47
N ASN A 133 9.76 -24.06 13.74
CA ASN A 133 10.84 -24.09 14.71
C ASN A 133 12.05 -23.24 14.31
N ILE A 134 12.33 -23.11 13.01
CA ILE A 134 13.42 -22.27 12.50
C ILE A 134 13.05 -20.80 12.59
N LEU A 135 11.85 -20.41 12.18
CA LEU A 135 11.36 -19.03 12.29
C LEU A 135 11.41 -18.53 13.73
N ASN A 136 11.01 -19.37 14.70
CA ASN A 136 11.13 -19.06 16.12
C ASN A 136 12.57 -18.75 16.57
N LYS A 137 13.61 -19.28 15.92
CA LYS A 137 15.01 -18.93 16.25
C LYS A 137 15.34 -17.48 15.91
N TYR A 138 14.63 -16.91 14.94
CA TYR A 138 14.73 -15.51 14.49
C TYR A 138 13.62 -14.62 15.09
N GLU A 139 12.85 -15.13 16.06
CA GLU A 139 11.69 -14.45 16.68
C GLU A 139 10.58 -14.12 15.67
N LEU A 140 10.42 -14.97 14.64
CA LEU A 140 9.37 -14.86 13.62
C LEU A 140 8.34 -15.97 13.78
N GLU A 141 7.11 -15.69 13.37
CA GLU A 141 5.99 -16.63 13.47
C GLU A 141 5.32 -16.84 12.12
N ILE A 142 4.82 -18.06 11.89
CA ILE A 142 4.00 -18.37 10.72
C ILE A 142 2.63 -17.72 10.86
N ASN A 143 2.05 -17.29 9.74
CA ASN A 143 0.67 -16.85 9.65
C ASN A 143 -0.26 -18.06 9.46
N PRO A 144 -0.99 -18.49 10.50
CA PRO A 144 -1.83 -19.68 10.42
C PRO A 144 -3.00 -19.51 9.44
N GLN A 145 -3.50 -18.29 9.25
CA GLN A 145 -4.64 -18.02 8.36
C GLN A 145 -4.26 -18.13 6.87
N LYS A 146 -2.98 -17.88 6.54
CA LYS A 146 -2.46 -17.99 5.17
C LYS A 146 -1.69 -19.29 4.91
N THR A 147 -1.50 -20.11 5.93
CA THR A 147 -0.78 -21.38 5.80
C THR A 147 -1.72 -22.48 5.32
N ILE A 148 -1.39 -23.08 4.17
CA ILE A 148 -2.25 -24.05 3.49
C ILE A 148 -1.39 -25.22 3.02
N ILE A 149 -1.85 -26.44 3.29
CA ILE A 149 -1.34 -27.65 2.64
C ILE A 149 -2.41 -28.14 1.68
N ASP A 150 -2.10 -28.09 0.39
CA ASP A 150 -3.00 -28.42 -0.71
C ASP A 150 -2.51 -29.66 -1.46
N GLU A 151 -3.44 -30.38 -2.09
CA GLU A 151 -3.14 -31.57 -2.91
C GLU A 151 -3.41 -31.29 -4.39
N ALA A 152 -2.67 -31.95 -5.28
CA ALA A 152 -2.86 -31.83 -6.72
C ALA A 152 -4.28 -32.29 -7.15
N PRO A 153 -4.90 -31.63 -8.16
CA PRO A 153 -4.34 -30.57 -9.00
C PRO A 153 -4.32 -29.19 -8.33
N PHE A 154 -3.21 -28.48 -8.45
CA PHE A 154 -3.07 -27.13 -7.88
C PHE A 154 -3.73 -26.07 -8.76
N ILE A 155 -4.47 -25.16 -8.12
CA ILE A 155 -4.96 -23.95 -8.78
C ILE A 155 -3.86 -22.89 -8.69
N PHE A 156 -3.17 -22.65 -9.81
CA PHE A 156 -2.08 -21.67 -9.88
C PHE A 156 -2.56 -20.22 -9.97
N GLU A 157 -3.77 -20.00 -10.46
CA GLU A 157 -4.36 -18.67 -10.57
C GLU A 157 -5.87 -18.72 -10.27
N PRO A 158 -6.39 -17.81 -9.44
CA PRO A 158 -7.83 -17.69 -9.21
C PRO A 158 -8.59 -17.40 -10.50
N ASP A 159 -9.80 -17.93 -10.60
CA ASP A 159 -10.68 -17.76 -11.77
C ASP A 159 -11.01 -16.28 -12.05
N TRP A 160 -11.20 -15.47 -11.01
CA TRP A 160 -11.49 -14.04 -11.14
C TRP A 160 -10.37 -13.28 -11.88
N VAL A 161 -9.10 -13.65 -11.66
CA VAL A 161 -7.96 -13.02 -12.34
C VAL A 161 -8.03 -13.31 -13.82
N SER A 162 -8.27 -14.58 -14.17
CA SER A 162 -8.41 -15.02 -15.56
C SER A 162 -9.62 -14.35 -16.23
N TYR A 163 -10.76 -14.29 -15.54
CA TYR A 163 -11.97 -13.64 -16.02
C TYR A 163 -11.72 -12.15 -16.33
N ILE A 164 -11.24 -11.37 -15.36
CA ILE A 164 -11.03 -9.92 -15.55
C ILE A 164 -10.01 -9.64 -16.66
N ARG A 165 -8.94 -10.43 -16.72
CA ARG A 165 -7.87 -10.29 -17.73
C ARG A 165 -8.38 -10.60 -19.14
N GLN A 166 -9.21 -11.62 -19.29
CA GLN A 166 -9.68 -12.11 -20.60
C GLN A 166 -10.98 -11.46 -21.06
N TYR A 167 -11.71 -10.78 -20.17
CA TYR A 167 -12.95 -10.11 -20.50
C TYR A 167 -12.77 -9.25 -21.75
N SER A 168 -13.67 -9.33 -22.73
CA SER A 168 -13.53 -8.57 -23.98
C SER A 168 -14.64 -7.55 -24.09
N PHE A 169 -14.28 -6.27 -24.17
CA PHE A 169 -15.23 -5.22 -24.54
C PHE A 169 -15.38 -5.26 -26.06
N ARG A 170 -16.62 -5.44 -26.54
CA ARG A 170 -16.89 -5.54 -27.97
C ARG A 170 -16.48 -4.25 -28.67
N GLU A 171 -15.86 -4.38 -29.84
CA GLU A 171 -15.49 -3.23 -30.64
C GLU A 171 -16.72 -2.39 -31.00
N ILE A 172 -16.54 -1.08 -30.93
CA ILE A 172 -17.59 -0.12 -31.27
C ILE A 172 -17.76 -0.12 -32.79
N ASN A 173 -18.73 -0.87 -33.31
CA ASN A 173 -19.11 -0.82 -34.72
C ASN A 173 -20.41 -0.01 -34.94
N LYS A 174 -20.55 0.52 -36.18
CA LYS A 174 -21.46 1.61 -36.57
C LYS A 174 -22.97 1.38 -36.38
N LYS A 175 -23.44 0.23 -35.89
CA LYS A 175 -24.89 -0.06 -35.79
C LYS A 175 -25.41 -0.37 -34.38
N HIS A 176 -24.59 -0.90 -33.48
CA HIS A 176 -25.02 -1.25 -32.11
C HIS A 176 -24.01 -0.88 -31.01
N GLY A 177 -22.95 -0.12 -31.33
CA GLY A 177 -21.83 0.14 -30.42
C GLY A 177 -22.21 0.70 -29.04
N ILE A 178 -23.18 1.61 -28.95
CA ILE A 178 -23.62 2.21 -27.68
C ILE A 178 -24.24 1.15 -26.77
N GLN A 179 -25.25 0.42 -27.25
CA GLN A 179 -25.96 -0.57 -26.44
C GLN A 179 -25.06 -1.76 -26.09
N SER A 180 -24.21 -2.21 -27.03
CA SER A 180 -23.26 -3.28 -26.79
C SER A 180 -22.24 -2.90 -25.70
N GLN A 181 -21.64 -1.71 -25.80
CA GLN A 181 -20.69 -1.25 -24.78
C GLN A 181 -21.39 -1.06 -23.42
N ARG A 182 -22.63 -0.56 -23.40
CA ARG A 182 -23.42 -0.42 -22.16
C ARG A 182 -23.56 -1.75 -21.45
N THR A 183 -23.94 -2.79 -22.18
CA THR A 183 -24.06 -4.15 -21.63
C THR A 183 -22.72 -4.68 -21.13
N ASP A 184 -21.63 -4.46 -21.87
CA ASP A 184 -20.30 -4.95 -21.48
C ASP A 184 -19.79 -4.24 -20.21
N ILE A 185 -20.04 -2.94 -20.06
CA ILE A 185 -19.70 -2.20 -18.84
C ILE A 185 -20.46 -2.77 -17.65
N ILE A 186 -21.78 -2.94 -17.77
CA ILE A 186 -22.62 -3.48 -16.67
C ILE A 186 -22.15 -4.87 -16.27
N ASP A 187 -21.94 -5.77 -17.25
CA ASP A 187 -21.53 -7.14 -16.97
C ASP A 187 -20.12 -7.18 -16.34
N PHE A 188 -19.18 -6.39 -16.85
CA PHE A 188 -17.83 -6.30 -16.27
C PHE A 188 -17.84 -5.89 -14.80
N PHE A 189 -18.55 -4.80 -14.46
CA PHE A 189 -18.64 -4.33 -13.08
C PHE A 189 -19.44 -5.28 -12.19
N SER A 190 -20.57 -5.82 -12.68
CA SER A 190 -21.38 -6.76 -11.91
C SER A 190 -20.57 -8.00 -11.51
N ARG A 191 -19.80 -8.55 -12.45
CA ARG A 191 -18.93 -9.70 -12.18
C ARG A 191 -17.75 -9.34 -11.30
N SER A 192 -17.19 -8.13 -11.46
CA SER A 192 -16.13 -7.65 -10.57
C SER A 192 -16.62 -7.51 -9.12
N PHE A 193 -17.84 -7.00 -8.90
CA PHE A 193 -18.46 -6.92 -7.56
C PHE A 193 -18.79 -8.29 -6.98
N GLU A 194 -19.28 -9.22 -7.81
CA GLU A 194 -19.51 -10.62 -7.41
C GLU A 194 -18.20 -11.29 -6.95
N TYR A 195 -17.11 -11.08 -7.70
CA TYR A 195 -15.81 -11.64 -7.36
C TYR A 195 -15.19 -11.00 -6.11
N ASP A 196 -15.32 -9.68 -5.93
CA ASP A 196 -14.85 -9.00 -4.72
C ASP A 196 -15.55 -9.53 -3.46
N SER A 197 -16.85 -9.79 -3.56
CA SER A 197 -17.64 -10.39 -2.47
C SER A 197 -17.23 -11.85 -2.17
N ARG A 198 -16.75 -12.60 -3.17
CA ARG A 198 -16.31 -14.00 -3.00
C ARG A 198 -14.86 -14.13 -2.52
N TYR A 199 -14.02 -13.19 -2.91
CA TYR A 199 -12.58 -13.21 -2.67
C TYR A 199 -12.15 -12.03 -1.80
N GLU A 200 -12.65 -12.02 -0.57
CA GLU A 200 -12.32 -11.00 0.42
C GLU A 200 -10.79 -10.82 0.56
N ASN A 201 -10.35 -9.57 0.74
CA ASN A 201 -8.94 -9.20 0.92
C ASN A 201 -8.02 -9.51 -0.27
N LYS A 202 -8.56 -9.73 -1.48
CA LYS A 202 -7.75 -9.95 -2.71
C LYS A 202 -7.66 -8.73 -3.62
N ASN A 203 -8.20 -7.57 -3.22
CA ASN A 203 -8.19 -6.32 -4.00
C ASN A 203 -8.69 -6.53 -5.44
N VAL A 204 -9.79 -7.29 -5.59
CA VAL A 204 -10.37 -7.64 -6.90
C VAL A 204 -10.78 -6.38 -7.65
N LEU A 205 -11.45 -5.45 -6.97
CA LEU A 205 -11.88 -4.18 -7.58
C LEU A 205 -10.72 -3.31 -8.03
N LEU A 206 -9.62 -3.27 -7.28
CA LEU A 206 -8.43 -2.52 -7.70
C LEU A 206 -7.85 -3.09 -9.01
N TYR A 207 -7.76 -4.42 -9.12
CA TYR A 207 -7.34 -5.08 -10.36
C TYR A 207 -8.32 -4.81 -11.51
N ALA A 208 -9.63 -4.87 -11.23
CA ALA A 208 -10.69 -4.58 -12.19
C ALA A 208 -10.58 -3.15 -12.74
N ILE A 209 -10.44 -2.16 -11.87
CA ILE A 209 -10.34 -0.74 -12.22
C ILE A 209 -9.05 -0.44 -13.00
N LYS A 210 -7.90 -0.99 -12.56
CA LYS A 210 -6.63 -0.88 -13.32
C LYS A 210 -6.76 -1.39 -14.74
N ARG A 211 -7.48 -2.49 -14.93
CA ARG A 211 -7.75 -3.08 -16.25
C ARG A 211 -8.77 -2.24 -17.02
N PHE A 212 -9.83 -1.76 -16.35
CA PHE A 212 -10.88 -0.93 -16.94
C PHE A 212 -10.39 0.45 -17.40
N ALA A 213 -9.38 1.01 -16.74
CA ALA A 213 -8.76 2.28 -17.10
C ALA A 213 -8.25 2.34 -18.56
N LYS A 214 -8.04 1.17 -19.21
CA LYS A 214 -7.59 1.06 -20.60
C LYS A 214 -8.73 1.06 -21.62
N VAL A 215 -9.98 1.14 -21.17
CA VAL A 215 -11.18 1.01 -22.01
C VAL A 215 -11.63 2.38 -22.47
N ASN A 216 -11.85 2.54 -23.78
CA ASN A 216 -12.42 3.75 -24.36
C ASN A 216 -13.95 3.76 -24.20
N ILE A 217 -14.48 4.74 -23.48
CA ILE A 217 -15.90 4.85 -23.15
C ILE A 217 -16.59 5.83 -24.11
N LEU A 218 -17.73 5.42 -24.66
CA LEU A 218 -18.59 6.28 -25.46
C LEU A 218 -19.27 7.32 -24.58
N LYS A 219 -19.42 8.54 -25.09
CA LYS A 219 -20.00 9.66 -24.35
C LYS A 219 -21.41 9.35 -23.82
N GLU A 220 -22.19 8.57 -24.57
CA GLU A 220 -23.55 8.13 -24.22
C GLU A 220 -23.61 7.11 -23.08
N ASN A 221 -22.49 6.46 -22.76
CA ASN A 221 -22.38 5.49 -21.66
C ASN A 221 -21.57 6.03 -20.47
N TRP A 222 -21.13 7.28 -20.54
CA TRP A 222 -20.29 7.87 -19.50
C TRP A 222 -21.01 8.01 -18.16
N GLY A 223 -22.23 8.54 -18.11
CA GLY A 223 -22.95 8.70 -16.84
C GLY A 223 -23.17 7.37 -16.10
N LEU A 224 -23.40 6.27 -16.83
CA LEU A 224 -23.42 4.92 -16.28
C LEU A 224 -22.04 4.52 -15.73
N THR A 225 -20.98 4.78 -16.49
CA THR A 225 -19.61 4.44 -16.13
C THR A 225 -19.19 5.19 -14.86
N GLU A 226 -19.40 6.51 -14.83
CA GLU A 226 -19.15 7.37 -13.67
C GLU A 226 -19.88 6.85 -12.43
N SER A 227 -21.17 6.50 -12.54
CA SER A 227 -21.94 5.90 -11.44
C SER A 227 -21.32 4.60 -10.90
N LEU A 228 -20.82 3.73 -11.79
CA LEU A 228 -20.18 2.47 -11.40
C LEU A 228 -18.78 2.69 -10.78
N LEU A 229 -18.03 3.68 -11.26
CA LEU A 229 -16.76 4.10 -10.69
C LEU A 229 -16.96 4.66 -9.27
N LEU A 230 -17.97 5.51 -9.07
CA LEU A 230 -18.36 6.02 -7.75
C LEU A 230 -18.77 4.89 -6.81
N LYS A 231 -19.58 3.95 -7.28
CA LYS A 231 -19.94 2.77 -6.47
C LYS A 231 -18.69 1.98 -6.05
N THR A 232 -17.69 1.91 -6.92
CA THR A 232 -16.45 1.17 -6.65
C THR A 232 -15.64 1.81 -5.51
N ILE A 233 -15.48 3.13 -5.49
CA ILE A 233 -14.73 3.81 -4.41
C ILE A 233 -15.46 3.77 -3.06
N ILE A 234 -16.79 3.74 -3.07
CA ILE A 234 -17.59 3.55 -1.84
C ILE A 234 -17.42 2.13 -1.28
N LEU A 235 -17.23 1.14 -2.13
CA LEU A 235 -17.02 -0.25 -1.70
C LEU A 235 -15.56 -0.52 -1.30
N ASN A 236 -14.60 0.11 -1.96
CA ASN A 236 -13.18 -0.13 -1.76
C ASN A 236 -12.34 1.14 -1.97
N GLY A 237 -11.91 1.75 -0.87
CA GLY A 237 -11.13 2.98 -0.84
C GLY A 237 -9.78 2.90 -1.59
N THR A 238 -9.20 1.71 -1.73
CA THR A 238 -7.95 1.52 -2.51
C THR A 238 -8.12 1.88 -3.99
N CYS A 239 -9.35 1.91 -4.50
CA CYS A 239 -9.66 2.27 -5.88
C CYS A 239 -9.71 3.78 -6.13
N ILE A 240 -9.79 4.62 -5.07
CA ILE A 240 -9.95 6.07 -5.21
C ILE A 240 -8.93 6.67 -6.19
N PRO A 241 -7.60 6.46 -6.06
CA PRO A 241 -6.62 7.11 -6.93
C PRO A 241 -6.84 6.80 -8.42
N TRP A 242 -7.20 5.55 -8.73
CA TRP A 242 -7.43 5.12 -10.10
C TRP A 242 -8.75 5.66 -10.66
N VAL A 243 -9.79 5.74 -9.82
CA VAL A 243 -11.08 6.30 -10.22
C VAL A 243 -10.96 7.81 -10.47
N ILE A 244 -10.23 8.55 -9.61
CA ILE A 244 -9.91 9.97 -9.85
C ILE A 244 -9.23 10.12 -11.21
N LYS A 245 -8.20 9.30 -11.47
CA LYS A 245 -7.46 9.34 -12.74
C LYS A 245 -8.39 9.19 -13.95
N ILE A 246 -9.27 8.18 -13.93
CA ILE A 246 -10.22 7.93 -15.01
C ILE A 246 -11.15 9.14 -15.18
N ILE A 247 -11.74 9.64 -14.09
CA ILE A 247 -12.68 10.77 -14.15
C ILE A 247 -12.02 12.02 -14.70
N LEU A 248 -10.80 12.35 -14.26
CA LEU A 248 -10.06 13.50 -14.79
C LEU A 248 -9.68 13.32 -16.25
N GLU A 249 -9.30 12.11 -16.68
CA GLU A 249 -9.02 11.82 -18.09
C GLU A 249 -10.23 12.11 -18.98
N TYR A 250 -11.43 11.69 -18.57
CA TYR A 250 -12.66 11.93 -19.31
C TYR A 250 -13.15 13.38 -19.21
N LYS A 251 -12.95 14.05 -18.05
CA LYS A 251 -13.16 15.50 -17.90
C LYS A 251 -12.31 16.28 -18.90
N ASN A 252 -11.03 15.94 -19.03
CA ASN A 252 -10.11 16.55 -20.00
C ASN A 252 -10.50 16.27 -21.47
N LYS A 253 -11.22 15.19 -21.73
CA LYS A 253 -11.83 14.88 -23.03
C LYS A 253 -13.19 15.59 -23.25
N ASN A 254 -13.60 16.52 -22.37
CA ASN A 254 -14.87 17.24 -22.42
C ASN A 254 -16.12 16.34 -22.30
N TYR A 255 -16.03 15.29 -21.47
CA TYR A 255 -17.20 14.50 -21.08
C TYR A 255 -17.93 15.21 -19.93
N PRO A 256 -19.27 15.08 -19.83
CA PRO A 256 -20.02 15.65 -18.72
C PRO A 256 -19.59 14.98 -17.41
N VAL A 257 -19.48 15.74 -16.33
CA VAL A 257 -19.10 15.23 -15.01
C VAL A 257 -20.21 15.59 -14.03
N ASP A 258 -20.73 14.60 -13.31
CA ASP A 258 -21.78 14.80 -12.32
C ASP A 258 -21.18 15.25 -11.00
N ASN A 259 -20.93 16.56 -10.90
CA ASN A 259 -20.34 17.18 -9.72
C ASN A 259 -21.16 16.94 -8.44
N ASP A 260 -22.48 16.79 -8.53
CA ASP A 260 -23.34 16.59 -7.35
C ASP A 260 -23.14 15.19 -6.76
N ASN A 261 -23.10 14.16 -7.62
CA ASN A 261 -22.81 12.79 -7.20
C ASN A 261 -21.36 12.62 -6.72
N LEU A 262 -20.41 13.33 -7.36
CA LEU A 262 -19.01 13.34 -6.92
C LEU A 262 -18.84 14.00 -5.55
N GLN A 263 -19.46 15.15 -5.35
CA GLN A 263 -19.47 15.83 -4.05
C GLN A 263 -20.07 14.91 -2.98
N THR A 264 -21.21 14.27 -3.28
CA THR A 264 -21.85 13.34 -2.37
C THR A 264 -20.93 12.17 -2.02
N ALA A 265 -20.26 11.57 -3.00
CA ALA A 265 -19.33 10.47 -2.76
C ALA A 265 -18.11 10.89 -1.92
N ILE A 266 -17.50 12.04 -2.21
CA ILE A 266 -16.37 12.59 -1.43
C ILE A 266 -16.79 12.80 0.03
N ASN A 267 -17.96 13.41 0.23
CA ASN A 267 -18.52 13.67 1.54
C ASN A 267 -18.75 12.37 2.33
N GLU A 268 -19.39 11.37 1.70
CA GLU A 268 -19.63 10.06 2.31
C GLU A 268 -18.32 9.34 2.67
N ILE A 269 -17.29 9.42 1.82
CA ILE A 269 -15.96 8.87 2.12
C ILE A 269 -15.39 9.54 3.37
N ILE A 270 -15.35 10.87 3.44
CA ILE A 270 -14.81 11.57 4.60
C ILE A 270 -15.60 11.22 5.87
N LEU A 271 -16.93 11.26 5.82
CA LEU A 271 -17.81 10.98 6.95
C LEU A 271 -17.65 9.55 7.48
N TYR A 272 -17.65 8.56 6.59
CA TYR A 272 -17.51 7.16 6.96
C TYR A 272 -16.12 6.88 7.52
N HIS A 273 -15.07 7.26 6.78
CA HIS A 273 -13.70 6.91 7.12
C HIS A 273 -13.15 7.65 8.35
N SER A 274 -13.67 8.85 8.65
CA SER A 274 -13.31 9.58 9.88
C SER A 274 -13.75 8.85 11.15
N GLN A 275 -14.81 8.05 11.10
CA GLN A 275 -15.29 7.28 12.27
C GLN A 275 -14.37 6.10 12.62
N TYR A 276 -13.57 5.64 11.66
CA TYR A 276 -12.70 4.47 11.80
C TYR A 276 -11.20 4.81 11.78
N GLY A 277 -10.84 6.09 11.66
CA GLY A 277 -9.44 6.52 11.55
C GLY A 277 -8.76 6.06 10.25
N HIS A 278 -9.51 5.96 9.17
CA HIS A 278 -9.02 5.52 7.87
C HIS A 278 -8.43 6.71 7.08
N ASP A 279 -7.25 7.16 7.49
CA ASP A 279 -6.63 8.40 6.99
C ASP A 279 -6.26 8.37 5.50
N TYR A 280 -6.00 7.18 4.94
CA TYR A 280 -5.67 7.01 3.52
C TYR A 280 -6.83 7.48 2.63
N GLU A 281 -8.04 7.01 2.91
CA GLU A 281 -9.23 7.37 2.13
C GLU A 281 -9.61 8.83 2.32
N ILE A 282 -9.48 9.37 3.53
CA ILE A 282 -9.73 10.79 3.80
C ILE A 282 -8.75 11.66 3.00
N THR A 283 -7.46 11.34 3.01
CA THR A 283 -6.43 12.06 2.24
C THR A 283 -6.78 12.07 0.76
N TRP A 284 -7.14 10.92 0.19
CA TRP A 284 -7.50 10.83 -1.22
C TRP A 284 -8.83 11.53 -1.55
N ALA A 285 -9.80 11.55 -0.63
CA ALA A 285 -11.06 12.26 -0.82
C ALA A 285 -10.84 13.78 -0.85
N LEU A 286 -10.01 14.32 0.05
CA LEU A 286 -9.63 15.74 0.05
C LEU A 286 -8.86 16.10 -1.22
N TRP A 287 -7.89 15.27 -1.63
CA TRP A 287 -7.19 15.45 -2.90
C TRP A 287 -8.16 15.43 -4.10
N PHE A 288 -9.16 14.54 -4.07
CA PHE A 288 -10.16 14.47 -5.14
C PHE A 288 -10.99 15.75 -5.23
N SER A 289 -11.40 16.30 -4.08
CA SER A 289 -12.10 17.58 -3.99
C SER A 289 -11.28 18.70 -4.63
N TYR A 290 -9.97 18.78 -4.34
CA TYR A 290 -9.07 19.73 -4.98
C TYR A 290 -9.02 19.57 -6.50
N GLN A 291 -8.76 18.36 -7.00
CA GLN A 291 -8.65 18.08 -8.44
C GLN A 291 -9.94 18.40 -9.24
N LEU A 292 -11.10 18.32 -8.59
CA LEU A 292 -12.38 18.64 -9.20
C LEU A 292 -12.86 20.07 -8.92
N ASN A 293 -12.16 20.83 -8.08
CA ASN A 293 -12.58 22.14 -7.58
C ASN A 293 -13.96 22.08 -6.90
N LEU A 294 -14.13 21.08 -6.03
CA LEU A 294 -15.34 20.83 -5.24
C LEU A 294 -15.13 21.30 -3.81
N ASN A 295 -16.08 22.07 -3.25
CA ASN A 295 -15.96 22.59 -1.89
C ASN A 295 -16.27 21.49 -0.87
N ILE A 296 -15.54 21.45 0.23
CA ILE A 296 -15.94 20.66 1.39
C ILE A 296 -16.97 21.48 2.18
N PRO A 297 -18.18 20.95 2.40
CA PRO A 297 -19.23 21.68 3.09
C PRO A 297 -18.95 21.77 4.60
N PRO A 298 -19.35 22.87 5.29
CA PRO A 298 -19.02 23.11 6.70
C PRO A 298 -19.46 22.01 7.66
N GLU A 299 -20.50 21.26 7.33
CA GLU A 299 -21.00 20.13 8.12
C GLU A 299 -19.96 19.00 8.28
N ILE A 300 -18.96 18.95 7.39
CA ILE A 300 -17.89 17.95 7.41
C ILE A 300 -16.66 18.43 8.17
N ASN A 301 -16.52 19.74 8.40
CA ASN A 301 -15.32 20.32 9.03
C ASN A 301 -14.99 19.65 10.36
N GLN A 302 -15.99 19.40 11.22
CA GLN A 302 -15.76 18.77 12.53
C GLN A 302 -15.06 17.40 12.42
N PHE A 303 -15.31 16.64 11.36
CA PHE A 303 -14.66 15.33 11.15
C PHE A 303 -13.19 15.48 10.77
N ILE A 304 -12.86 16.54 10.02
CA ILE A 304 -11.49 16.87 9.61
C ILE A 304 -10.72 17.49 10.78
N GLU A 305 -11.32 18.44 11.50
CA GLU A 305 -10.72 19.17 12.64
C GLU A 305 -10.23 18.26 13.78
N ASN A 306 -10.89 17.11 13.95
CA ASN A 306 -10.54 16.13 14.97
C ASN A 306 -9.50 15.11 14.49
N ASN A 307 -9.11 15.14 13.21
CA ASN A 307 -8.09 14.25 12.68
C ASN A 307 -6.70 14.68 13.17
N ILE A 308 -5.90 13.70 13.60
CA ILE A 308 -4.55 13.91 14.14
C ILE A 308 -3.45 13.49 13.17
N ASN A 309 -3.81 12.91 12.01
CA ASN A 309 -2.84 12.46 11.04
C ASN A 309 -2.21 13.66 10.32
N PRO A 310 -0.87 13.82 10.36
CA PRO A 310 -0.18 14.95 9.73
C PRO A 310 -0.51 15.16 8.24
N ILE A 311 -0.72 14.08 7.49
CA ILE A 311 -1.01 14.14 6.05
C ILE A 311 -2.41 14.66 5.79
N VAL A 312 -3.40 14.21 6.55
CA VAL A 312 -4.78 14.70 6.46
C VAL A 312 -4.84 16.18 6.83
N ILE A 313 -4.12 16.59 7.88
CA ILE A 313 -4.04 17.98 8.32
C ILE A 313 -3.40 18.86 7.23
N ILE A 314 -2.26 18.45 6.66
CA ILE A 314 -1.60 19.14 5.54
C ILE A 314 -2.58 19.33 4.38
N MET A 315 -3.30 18.26 4.01
CA MET A 315 -4.26 18.32 2.91
C MET A 315 -5.43 19.26 3.23
N ALA A 316 -5.93 19.26 4.45
CA ALA A 316 -7.00 20.18 4.87
C ALA A 316 -6.53 21.65 4.87
N LEU A 317 -5.31 21.93 5.34
CA LEU A 317 -4.72 23.26 5.29
C LEU A 317 -4.54 23.74 3.85
N PHE A 318 -4.06 22.86 2.97
CA PHE A 318 -3.93 23.13 1.54
C PHE A 318 -5.28 23.48 0.88
N LEU A 319 -6.33 22.70 1.15
CA LEU A 319 -7.68 22.97 0.62
C LEU A 319 -8.25 24.29 1.19
N ARG A 320 -7.98 24.60 2.46
CA ARG A 320 -8.36 25.88 3.08
C ARG A 320 -7.70 27.06 2.40
N ASP A 321 -6.40 26.97 2.14
CA ASP A 321 -5.62 28.01 1.45
C ASP A 321 -6.12 28.24 0.02
N ASN A 322 -6.59 27.19 -0.64
CA ASN A 322 -7.26 27.25 -1.95
C ASN A 322 -8.75 27.63 -1.89
N GLY A 323 -9.30 27.94 -0.71
CA GLY A 323 -10.68 28.38 -0.53
C GLY A 323 -11.75 27.29 -0.68
N LEU A 324 -11.37 26.02 -0.74
CA LEU A 324 -12.26 24.87 -0.88
C LEU A 324 -12.81 24.37 0.46
N ILE A 325 -12.13 24.69 1.56
CA ILE A 325 -12.63 24.51 2.94
C ILE A 325 -12.78 25.90 3.56
N LYS A 326 -13.98 26.20 4.09
CA LYS A 326 -14.27 27.46 4.79
C LYS A 326 -14.47 27.20 6.26
N ASP A 327 -14.11 28.19 7.09
CA ASP A 327 -14.40 28.22 8.53
C ASP A 327 -13.89 26.99 9.34
N ILE A 328 -12.84 26.33 8.86
CA ILE A 328 -12.21 25.22 9.60
C ILE A 328 -11.40 25.75 10.79
N ASN A 329 -11.63 25.15 11.95
CA ASN A 329 -10.92 25.49 13.18
C ASN A 329 -9.54 24.82 13.23
N ILE A 330 -8.50 25.61 13.03
CA ILE A 330 -7.10 25.15 13.04
C ILE A 330 -6.46 25.11 14.42
N SER A 331 -7.13 25.61 15.47
CA SER A 331 -6.54 25.78 16.81
C SER A 331 -6.02 24.47 17.40
N ASN A 332 -6.67 23.34 17.05
CA ASN A 332 -6.27 22.01 17.50
C ASN A 332 -4.91 21.57 16.93
N TRP A 333 -4.51 22.13 15.79
CA TRP A 333 -3.29 21.75 15.08
C TRP A 333 -2.12 22.69 15.39
N GLU A 334 -2.38 23.92 15.83
CA GLU A 334 -1.35 24.88 16.22
C GLU A 334 -0.45 24.35 17.34
N LYS A 335 -0.98 23.49 18.22
CA LYS A 335 -0.20 22.85 19.31
C LYS A 335 0.98 22.00 18.81
N TYR A 336 1.00 21.60 17.53
CA TYR A 336 2.08 20.82 16.92
C TYR A 336 3.22 21.69 16.36
N MET A 337 3.12 23.02 16.44
CA MET A 337 4.12 23.94 15.90
C MET A 337 5.23 24.23 16.93
N THR A 338 5.97 23.19 17.31
CA THR A 338 7.03 23.25 18.34
C THR A 338 8.33 22.59 17.89
N SER A 339 9.45 22.88 18.59
CA SER A 339 10.74 22.24 18.33
C SER A 339 10.72 20.73 18.59
N ASP A 340 9.93 20.27 19.56
CA ASP A 340 9.84 18.85 19.90
C ASP A 340 9.16 18.07 18.76
N ASN A 341 8.14 18.66 18.14
CA ASN A 341 7.42 18.05 17.02
C ASN A 341 8.26 17.93 15.74
N LEU A 342 9.40 18.62 15.65
CA LEU A 342 10.32 18.41 14.53
C LEU A 342 10.98 17.02 14.56
N TYR A 343 10.96 16.33 15.70
CA TYR A 343 11.60 15.02 15.84
C TYR A 343 10.62 13.90 16.22
N ASP A 344 9.32 14.11 15.99
CA ASP A 344 8.29 13.09 16.16
C ASP A 344 7.46 12.88 14.87
N GLU A 345 6.34 12.16 14.96
CA GLU A 345 5.47 11.86 13.82
C GLU A 345 4.90 13.11 13.13
N TYR A 346 4.85 14.27 13.80
CA TYR A 346 4.33 15.53 13.28
C TYR A 346 5.38 16.37 12.56
N TRP A 347 6.62 15.91 12.42
CA TRP A 347 7.72 16.70 11.83
C TRP A 347 7.35 17.32 10.49
N LEU A 348 6.66 16.57 9.64
CA LEU A 348 6.26 17.01 8.30
C LEU A 348 5.24 18.15 8.39
N LEU A 349 4.26 18.04 9.30
CA LEU A 349 3.28 19.10 9.55
C LEU A 349 3.93 20.33 10.17
N ALA A 350 4.76 20.14 11.21
CA ALA A 350 5.47 21.21 11.90
C ALA A 350 6.38 22.01 10.96
N TYR A 351 7.01 21.35 9.99
CA TYR A 351 7.83 21.99 8.98
C TYR A 351 6.98 22.64 7.88
N GLU A 352 6.17 21.85 7.15
CA GLU A 352 5.46 22.32 5.95
C GLU A 352 4.46 23.44 6.26
N ALA A 353 3.67 23.31 7.34
CA ALA A 353 2.66 24.32 7.67
C ALA A 353 3.28 25.67 8.02
N ASN A 354 4.51 25.69 8.55
CA ASN A 354 5.25 26.92 8.82
C ASN A 354 5.81 27.53 7.52
N ILE A 355 6.45 26.71 6.69
CA ILE A 355 7.04 27.13 5.41
C ILE A 355 5.96 27.72 4.48
N LYS A 356 4.77 27.11 4.46
CA LYS A 356 3.62 27.57 3.67
C LYS A 356 2.82 28.68 4.33
N GLY A 357 3.10 29.01 5.59
CA GLY A 357 2.34 30.01 6.36
C GLY A 357 0.90 29.59 6.71
N TRP A 358 0.57 28.30 6.59
CA TRP A 358 -0.76 27.78 6.93
C TRP A 358 -1.02 27.79 8.44
N LEU A 359 0.01 27.49 9.23
CA LEU A 359 0.00 27.56 10.68
C LEU A 359 1.20 28.38 11.16
N SER A 360 0.95 29.35 12.03
CA SER A 360 2.01 30.14 12.66
C SER A 360 1.66 30.43 14.11
N ILE A 361 2.57 30.11 15.04
CA ILE A 361 2.49 30.63 16.40
C ILE A 361 3.24 31.96 16.44
N SER A 362 2.52 33.04 16.75
CA SER A 362 3.12 34.37 16.88
C SER A 362 4.28 34.36 17.88
N GLY A 363 5.48 34.71 17.42
CA GLY A 363 6.70 34.81 18.25
C GLY A 363 7.47 33.50 18.46
N ASN A 364 7.03 32.37 17.88
CA ASN A 364 7.75 31.11 17.97
C ASN A 364 8.58 30.87 16.70
N ASN A 365 9.90 30.82 16.83
CA ASN A 365 10.83 30.59 15.72
C ASN A 365 11.53 29.24 15.84
N TYR A 366 10.76 28.19 16.14
CA TYR A 366 11.29 26.84 16.40
C TYR A 366 12.09 26.26 15.22
N LEU A 367 11.74 26.60 13.98
CA LEU A 367 12.53 26.21 12.80
C LEU A 367 13.91 26.85 12.76
N ASP A 368 14.03 28.18 12.98
CA ASP A 368 15.35 28.84 12.91
C ASP A 368 16.24 28.55 14.12
N GLN A 369 15.66 28.01 15.20
CA GLN A 369 16.39 27.56 16.38
C GLN A 369 16.99 26.15 16.21
N ASP A 370 16.44 25.35 15.30
CA ASP A 370 16.96 24.01 15.00
C ASP A 370 17.97 24.05 13.85
N PRO A 371 19.24 23.62 14.04
CA PRO A 371 20.25 23.70 12.98
C PRO A 371 19.93 22.92 11.70
N PHE A 372 19.28 21.77 11.82
CA PHE A 372 18.97 20.91 10.67
C PHE A 372 17.78 21.46 9.88
N TYR A 373 16.67 21.77 10.56
CA TYR A 373 15.48 22.29 9.90
C TYR A 373 15.66 23.71 9.37
N LYS A 374 16.50 24.53 10.02
CA LYS A 374 16.93 25.81 9.47
C LYS A 374 17.66 25.64 8.14
N GLU A 375 18.55 24.66 8.03
CA GLU A 375 19.26 24.42 6.77
C GLU A 375 18.30 24.01 5.63
N LEU A 376 17.29 23.19 5.94
CA LEU A 376 16.24 22.83 4.97
C LEU A 376 15.45 24.07 4.51
N LYS A 377 15.04 24.92 5.47
CA LYS A 377 14.33 26.17 5.21
C LYS A 377 15.16 27.14 4.36
N ASP A 378 16.42 27.36 4.73
CA ASP A 378 17.35 28.25 4.01
C ASP A 378 17.60 27.77 2.56
N LYS A 379 17.47 26.47 2.31
CA LYS A 379 17.54 25.85 0.97
C LYS A 379 16.20 25.85 0.22
N ASN A 380 15.14 26.41 0.80
CA ASN A 380 13.76 26.38 0.26
C ASN A 380 13.27 24.96 -0.05
N ILE A 381 13.63 23.98 0.80
CA ILE A 381 13.12 22.62 0.66
C ILE A 381 11.65 22.59 1.06
N VAL A 382 10.81 22.04 0.19
CA VAL A 382 9.40 21.74 0.45
C VAL A 382 9.15 20.26 0.16
N PHE A 383 8.28 19.65 0.95
CA PHE A 383 7.88 18.25 0.85
C PHE A 383 6.46 18.10 0.30
N PHE A 384 5.66 19.16 0.30
CA PHE A 384 4.34 19.19 -0.32
C PHE A 384 4.33 20.09 -1.57
N GLU A 385 4.28 19.46 -2.74
CA GLU A 385 4.21 20.14 -4.04
C GLU A 385 2.76 20.33 -4.48
N GLU A 386 2.34 21.59 -4.62
CA GLU A 386 0.96 21.97 -4.98
C GLU A 386 0.66 21.76 -6.47
N ASP A 387 1.67 21.96 -7.33
CA ASP A 387 1.57 21.87 -8.79
C ASP A 387 1.74 20.43 -9.31
N TYR A 388 1.71 19.42 -8.44
CA TYR A 388 1.88 18.03 -8.83
C TYR A 388 0.64 17.51 -9.57
N THR A 389 0.64 17.69 -10.89
CA THR A 389 -0.48 17.33 -11.79
C THR A 389 -0.47 15.87 -12.24
N SER A 390 0.61 15.12 -12.04
CA SER A 390 0.67 13.72 -12.45
C SER A 390 -0.04 12.82 -11.43
N ILE A 391 -1.26 12.43 -11.76
CA ILE A 391 -1.85 11.18 -11.23
C ILE A 391 -1.20 10.01 -11.97
N GLU A 392 0.10 9.87 -11.79
CA GLU A 392 0.70 8.55 -11.85
C GLU A 392 0.44 7.94 -10.48
N PRO A 393 -0.62 7.12 -10.30
CA PRO A 393 -0.68 6.27 -9.12
C PRO A 393 0.65 5.54 -9.09
N PRO A 394 1.29 5.38 -7.91
CA PRO A 394 2.65 4.85 -7.80
C PRO A 394 2.77 3.70 -8.79
N SER A 395 3.59 3.91 -9.81
CA SER A 395 3.74 2.92 -10.85
C SER A 395 4.20 1.65 -10.13
N GLU A 396 3.68 0.49 -10.55
CA GLU A 396 4.30 -0.78 -10.13
C GLU A 396 5.78 -0.86 -10.59
N GLU A 397 6.29 0.16 -11.31
CA GLU A 397 7.68 0.35 -11.73
C GLU A 397 8.63 0.87 -10.63
N TYR A 398 8.44 0.45 -9.38
CA TYR A 398 9.60 0.05 -8.58
C TYR A 398 10.02 -1.39 -8.96
N MET A 399 10.07 -1.65 -10.29
CA MET A 399 10.55 -2.90 -10.87
C MET A 399 12.06 -2.75 -11.06
N PHE A 400 12.81 -3.30 -10.11
CA PHE A 400 14.24 -3.50 -10.28
C PHE A 400 14.48 -4.38 -11.51
N LYS A 401 15.24 -3.87 -12.48
CA LYS A 401 15.98 -4.71 -13.42
C LYS A 401 17.24 -5.17 -12.69
N PHE A 402 17.37 -6.47 -12.46
CA PHE A 402 18.69 -7.08 -12.24
C PHE A 402 19.33 -7.42 -13.59
#